data_AF-A0A958L8F1-F1
#
_entry.id   AF-A0A958L8F1-F1
#
_cell.length_a   1.000
_cell.length_b   1.000
_cell.length_c   1.000
_cell.angle_alpha   90.00
_cell.angle_beta   90.00
_cell.angle_gamma   90.00
#
_symmetry.space_group_name_H-M   'P 1'
#
loop_
_entity.id
_entity.type
_entity.pdbx_description
1 polymer ?
#
loop_
_entity_poly.entity_id
_entity_poly.type
_entity_poly.pdbx_seq_one_letter_code
_entity_poly.pdbx_strand_id
1 'polypeptide(L)'
;MSYYTIHDKNSYLRILNQINLDRNSSSCGSVDRSYWGWKKKDFSDITLQFAIMPLLKKHVSEIDIKTIFQKVMDFTLKNIWADGTCDQSYPHEKHPKTFLDIVPLFVTMIEDFPHFFTEKELAKARSILKKGVLYSLKYPESYAVISNHIAHDAY
;
A
#
# COMPACT_ATOMS: atom_id res chain seq x y z
N MET A 1 -0.36 12.01 15.39
CA MET A 1 -0.83 11.34 14.15
C MET A 1 -2.04 10.50 14.54
N SER A 2 -3.25 11.01 14.31
CA SER A 2 -4.50 10.32 14.67
C SER A 2 -4.76 9.23 13.65
N TYR A 3 -4.38 7.99 13.96
CA TYR A 3 -4.71 6.85 13.10
C TYR A 3 -6.23 6.71 13.06
N TYR A 4 -6.80 6.63 11.85
CA TYR A 4 -8.22 6.43 11.60
C TYR A 4 -8.79 5.29 12.45
N THR A 5 -9.35 5.62 13.61
CA THR A 5 -10.13 4.67 14.40
C THR A 5 -11.46 4.52 13.68
N ILE A 6 -11.77 3.31 13.19
CA ILE A 6 -13.08 3.01 12.60
C ILE A 6 -14.11 3.09 13.74
N HIS A 7 -14.73 4.25 13.90
CA HIS A 7 -15.75 4.47 14.93
C HIS A 7 -17.15 3.98 14.51
N ASP A 8 -17.39 3.73 13.20
CA ASP A 8 -18.71 3.30 12.71
C ASP A 8 -18.65 2.24 11.58
N LYS A 9 -19.79 1.61 11.29
CA LYS A 9 -19.96 0.62 10.20
C LYS A 9 -19.75 1.24 8.80
N ASN A 10 -19.96 2.55 8.67
CA ASN A 10 -19.86 3.26 7.40
C ASN A 10 -18.40 3.47 6.96
N SER A 11 -17.49 3.66 7.91
CA SER A 11 -16.05 3.85 7.68
C SER A 11 -15.43 2.60 7.06
N TYR A 12 -15.89 1.42 7.48
CA TYR A 12 -15.48 0.14 6.90
C TYR A 12 -15.88 0.02 5.43
N LEU A 13 -17.15 0.30 5.12
CA LEU A 13 -17.65 0.27 3.73
C LEU A 13 -16.92 1.28 2.84
N ARG A 14 -16.52 2.43 3.39
CA ARG A 14 -15.74 3.43 2.65
C ARG A 14 -14.37 2.90 2.25
N ILE A 15 -13.67 2.19 3.14
CA ILE A 15 -12.36 1.60 2.84
C ILE A 15 -12.49 0.51 1.79
N LEU A 16 -13.46 -0.41 1.93
CA LEU A 16 -13.69 -1.45 0.92
C LEU A 16 -13.98 -0.86 -0.46
N ASN A 17 -14.73 0.24 -0.49
CA ASN A 17 -15.00 0.99 -1.70
C ASN A 17 -13.75 1.64 -2.31
N GLN A 18 -12.64 1.77 -1.58
CA GLN A 18 -11.37 2.23 -2.14
C GLN A 18 -10.62 1.13 -2.90
N ILE A 19 -10.97 -0.14 -2.72
CA ILE A 19 -10.18 -1.27 -3.21
C ILE A 19 -10.73 -1.75 -4.56
N ASN A 20 -9.84 -1.83 -5.55
CA ASN A 20 -10.16 -2.45 -6.82
C ASN A 20 -10.14 -3.97 -6.70
N LEU A 21 -11.30 -4.62 -6.79
CA LEU A 21 -11.41 -6.08 -6.76
C LEU A 21 -11.68 -6.71 -8.13
N ASP A 22 -11.75 -5.90 -9.19
CA ASP A 22 -11.93 -6.39 -10.56
C ASP A 22 -10.70 -7.19 -11.01
N ARG A 23 -10.88 -8.49 -11.20
CA ARG A 23 -9.82 -9.45 -11.59
C ARG A 23 -9.25 -9.18 -12.98
N ASN A 24 -10.03 -8.53 -13.85
CA ASN A 24 -9.63 -8.23 -15.21
C ASN A 24 -8.91 -6.87 -15.30
N SER A 25 -8.90 -6.10 -14.22
CA SER A 25 -8.20 -4.82 -14.16
C SER A 25 -6.69 -5.03 -13.96
N SER A 26 -5.88 -4.31 -14.74
CA SER A 26 -4.42 -4.22 -14.52
C SER A 26 -4.03 -3.62 -13.16
N SER A 27 -4.99 -2.96 -12.51
CA SER A 27 -4.88 -2.33 -11.19
C SER A 27 -5.66 -3.07 -10.09
N CYS A 28 -6.02 -4.34 -10.31
CA CYS A 28 -6.61 -5.19 -9.27
C CYS A 28 -5.73 -5.18 -8.01
N GLY A 29 -6.32 -4.92 -6.85
CA GLY A 29 -5.64 -4.73 -5.57
C GLY A 29 -5.24 -3.29 -5.25
N SER A 30 -5.37 -2.34 -6.18
CA SER A 30 -5.13 -0.92 -5.88
C SER A 30 -6.16 -0.38 -4.87
N VAL A 31 -5.70 0.37 -3.86
CA VAL A 31 -6.55 1.02 -2.83
C VAL A 31 -6.78 2.51 -3.17
N ASP A 32 -6.56 2.87 -4.43
CA ASP A 32 -6.64 4.25 -4.91
C ASP A 32 -7.81 4.44 -5.88
N ARG A 33 -8.99 4.73 -5.32
CA ARG A 33 -10.21 4.89 -6.13
C ARG A 33 -10.13 6.05 -7.11
N SER A 34 -9.42 7.12 -6.76
CA SER A 34 -9.20 8.26 -7.66
C SER A 34 -8.48 7.83 -8.93
N TYR A 35 -7.56 6.87 -8.83
CA TYR A 35 -6.90 6.25 -9.97
C TYR A 35 -7.76 5.18 -10.67
N TRP A 36 -8.17 4.10 -9.98
CA TRP A 36 -8.76 2.96 -10.68
C TRP A 36 -10.23 3.18 -11.05
N GLY A 37 -10.99 3.90 -10.22
CA GLY A 37 -12.44 4.07 -10.39
C GLY A 37 -12.82 5.34 -11.15
N TRP A 38 -12.15 6.46 -10.88
CA TRP A 38 -12.51 7.75 -11.46
C TRP A 38 -11.54 8.26 -12.53
N LYS A 39 -10.36 7.64 -12.67
CA LYS A 39 -9.34 8.05 -13.64
C LYS A 39 -9.00 9.55 -13.54
N LYS A 40 -9.01 10.11 -12.32
CA LYS A 40 -8.67 11.52 -12.07
C LYS A 40 -7.17 11.79 -12.15
N LYS A 41 -6.36 10.74 -12.18
CA LYS A 41 -4.91 10.76 -12.33
C LYS A 41 -4.45 9.56 -13.12
N ASP A 42 -3.26 9.68 -13.71
CA ASP A 42 -2.70 8.72 -14.65
C ASP A 42 -2.08 7.50 -13.97
N PHE A 43 -1.77 7.59 -12.68
CA PHE A 43 -1.02 6.58 -11.95
C PHE A 43 -1.59 6.36 -10.53
N SER A 44 -1.42 5.14 -10.01
CA SER A 44 -1.84 4.80 -8.64
C SER A 44 -0.83 5.35 -7.63
N ASP A 45 -1.32 5.87 -6.51
CA ASP A 45 -0.46 6.15 -5.36
C ASP A 45 -0.27 4.88 -4.52
N ILE A 46 0.97 4.43 -4.36
CA ILE A 46 1.29 3.21 -3.60
C ILE A 46 1.11 3.40 -2.09
N THR A 47 1.24 4.62 -1.57
CA THR A 47 1.12 4.88 -0.13
C THR A 47 -0.31 4.70 0.36
N LEU A 48 -1.30 4.85 -0.52
CA LEU A 48 -2.71 4.63 -0.21
C LEU A 48 -3.05 3.17 0.11
N GLN A 49 -2.16 2.21 -0.20
CA GLN A 49 -2.32 0.82 0.23
C GLN A 49 -2.47 0.72 1.76
N PHE A 50 -1.83 1.62 2.51
CA PHE A 50 -1.93 1.68 3.98
C PHE A 50 -3.36 1.87 4.49
N ALA A 51 -4.29 2.39 3.66
CA ALA A 51 -5.68 2.60 4.05
C ALA A 51 -6.43 1.30 4.41
N ILE A 52 -5.88 0.11 4.09
CA ILE A 52 -6.46 -1.17 4.53
C ILE A 52 -6.13 -1.52 5.98
N MET A 53 -5.19 -0.82 6.62
CA MET A 53 -4.76 -1.10 8.00
C MET A 53 -5.91 -1.20 9.01
N PRO A 54 -6.94 -0.34 8.95
CA PRO A 54 -8.06 -0.46 9.86
C PRO A 54 -8.93 -1.72 9.61
N LEU A 55 -8.90 -2.30 8.40
CA LEU A 55 -9.57 -3.58 8.11
C LEU A 55 -8.89 -4.75 8.82
N LEU A 56 -7.55 -4.73 8.95
CA LEU A 56 -6.78 -5.75 9.68
C LEU A 56 -7.19 -5.82 11.15
N LYS A 57 -7.58 -4.68 11.74
CA LYS A 57 -7.93 -4.59 13.17
C LYS A 57 -9.35 -5.07 13.50
N LYS A 58 -10.19 -5.39 12.51
CA LYS A 58 -11.53 -5.94 12.73
C LYS A 58 -11.63 -7.36 12.16
N HIS A 59 -12.03 -8.31 13.00
CA HIS A 59 -12.49 -9.63 12.55
C HIS A 59 -13.82 -9.47 11.80
N VAL A 60 -13.77 -9.19 10.49
CA VAL A 60 -15.00 -9.11 9.69
C VAL A 60 -15.38 -10.50 9.22
N SER A 61 -16.36 -11.09 9.91
CA SER A 61 -16.87 -12.43 9.68
C SER A 61 -17.64 -12.60 8.35
N GLU A 62 -18.00 -11.51 7.68
CA GLU A 62 -18.87 -11.53 6.48
C GLU A 62 -18.13 -11.35 5.16
N ILE A 63 -16.84 -10.98 5.20
CA ILE A 63 -16.08 -10.65 3.98
C ILE A 63 -14.84 -11.52 3.92
N ASP A 64 -14.55 -12.01 2.71
CA ASP A 64 -13.32 -12.73 2.41
C ASP A 64 -12.12 -11.76 2.43
N ILE A 65 -11.76 -11.35 3.65
CA ILE A 65 -10.63 -10.47 3.94
C ILE A 65 -9.35 -11.08 3.37
N LYS A 66 -9.22 -12.42 3.40
CA LYS A 66 -8.08 -13.12 2.83
C LYS A 66 -7.91 -12.77 1.35
N THR A 67 -8.95 -12.91 0.54
CA THR A 67 -8.88 -12.57 -0.90
C THR A 67 -8.53 -11.10 -1.12
N ILE A 68 -9.09 -10.18 -0.32
CA ILE A 68 -8.78 -8.74 -0.43
C ILE A 68 -7.30 -8.49 -0.14
N PHE A 69 -6.78 -9.07 0.94
CA PHE A 69 -5.40 -8.88 1.38
C PHE A 69 -4.40 -9.52 0.43
N GLN A 70 -4.70 -10.69 -0.12
CA GLN A 70 -3.90 -11.29 -1.18
C GLN A 70 -3.81 -10.37 -2.41
N LYS A 71 -4.93 -9.79 -2.84
CA LYS A 71 -4.95 -8.85 -3.98
C LYS A 71 -4.15 -7.58 -3.72
N VAL A 72 -4.32 -6.97 -2.54
CA VAL A 72 -3.57 -5.78 -2.12
C VAL A 72 -2.08 -6.06 -2.04
N MET A 73 -1.70 -7.21 -1.47
CA MET A 73 -0.33 -7.69 -1.41
C MET A 73 0.24 -7.87 -2.83
N ASP A 74 -0.46 -8.57 -3.72
CA ASP A 74 -0.03 -8.79 -5.11
C ASP A 74 0.17 -7.50 -5.87
N PHE A 75 -0.77 -6.56 -5.76
CA PHE A 75 -0.66 -5.23 -6.36
C PHE A 75 0.57 -4.51 -5.82
N THR A 76 0.76 -4.50 -4.51
CA THR A 76 1.88 -3.78 -3.90
C THR A 76 3.23 -4.38 -4.30
N LEU A 77 3.37 -5.71 -4.23
CA LEU A 77 4.59 -6.42 -4.61
C LEU A 77 4.92 -6.27 -6.10
N LYS A 78 3.92 -6.10 -6.98
CA LYS A 78 4.11 -5.84 -8.41
C LYS A 78 4.71 -4.45 -8.67
N ASN A 79 4.42 -3.48 -7.80
CA ASN A 79 4.88 -2.09 -7.95
C ASN A 79 6.18 -1.79 -7.17
N ILE A 80 6.77 -2.80 -6.55
CA ILE A 80 8.09 -2.67 -5.91
C ILE A 80 9.18 -3.10 -6.90
N TRP A 81 10.15 -2.22 -7.08
CA TRP A 81 11.30 -2.40 -7.95
C TRP A 81 12.29 -3.44 -7.39
N ALA A 82 13.17 -3.93 -8.26
CA ALA A 82 14.15 -4.96 -7.90
C ALA A 82 15.12 -4.56 -6.77
N ASP A 83 15.36 -3.25 -6.62
CA ASP A 83 16.18 -2.62 -5.57
C ASP A 83 15.44 -2.42 -4.24
N GLY A 84 14.14 -2.71 -4.18
CA GLY A 84 13.30 -2.55 -2.98
C GLY A 84 12.59 -1.20 -2.89
N THR A 85 12.74 -0.32 -3.88
CA THR A 85 11.98 0.95 -3.95
C THR A 85 10.60 0.78 -4.57
N CYS A 86 9.75 1.78 -4.42
CA CYS A 86 8.52 1.92 -5.16
C CYS A 86 8.37 3.36 -5.63
N ASP A 87 7.66 3.53 -6.75
CA ASP A 87 7.21 4.83 -7.19
C ASP A 87 6.04 5.26 -6.29
N GLN A 88 6.03 6.52 -5.83
CA GLN A 88 4.88 7.01 -5.06
C GLN A 88 3.67 7.11 -5.95
N SER A 89 3.70 8.05 -6.91
CA SER A 89 2.63 8.27 -7.87
C SER A 89 3.16 8.36 -9.30
N TYR A 90 4.34 8.90 -9.55
CA TYR A 90 4.86 9.04 -10.93
C TYR A 90 5.92 7.98 -11.27
N PRO A 91 6.04 7.56 -12.55
CA PRO A 91 7.07 6.62 -12.96
C PRO A 91 8.46 7.11 -12.58
N HIS A 92 9.26 6.23 -11.99
CA HIS A 92 10.61 6.50 -11.51
C HIS A 92 10.71 7.54 -10.37
N GLU A 93 9.60 7.89 -9.72
CA GLU A 93 9.55 8.71 -8.50
C GLU A 93 10.02 7.90 -7.28
N LYS A 94 11.30 7.52 -7.30
CA LYS A 94 11.89 6.73 -6.23
C LYS A 94 12.20 7.60 -5.04
N HIS A 95 11.44 7.39 -3.96
CA HIS A 95 11.69 8.06 -2.70
C HIS A 95 11.87 7.05 -1.54
N PRO A 96 12.91 7.17 -0.70
CA PRO A 96 13.13 6.27 0.43
C PRO A 96 11.93 6.21 1.39
N LYS A 97 11.24 7.34 1.56
CA LYS A 97 10.05 7.49 2.41
C LYS A 97 8.84 6.70 1.91
N THR A 98 8.62 6.64 0.60
CA THR A 98 7.46 5.95 0.01
C THR A 98 7.40 4.49 0.45
N PHE A 99 8.55 3.82 0.47
CA PHE A 99 8.64 2.46 0.96
C PHE A 99 8.31 2.38 2.46
N LEU A 100 8.87 3.29 3.27
CA LEU A 100 8.63 3.32 4.72
C LEU A 100 7.15 3.55 5.07
N ASP A 101 6.42 4.32 4.27
CA ASP A 101 4.98 4.56 4.47
C ASP A 101 4.14 3.28 4.34
N ILE A 102 4.60 2.28 3.57
CA ILE A 102 3.90 1.01 3.36
C ILE A 102 4.48 -0.16 4.17
N VAL A 103 5.68 -0.04 4.76
CA VAL A 103 6.31 -1.11 5.56
C VAL A 103 5.41 -1.63 6.69
N PRO A 104 4.76 -0.79 7.52
CA PRO A 104 3.98 -1.30 8.65
C PRO A 104 2.80 -2.17 8.19
N LEU A 105 2.24 -1.88 7.01
CA LEU A 105 1.20 -2.72 6.42
C LEU A 105 1.71 -4.15 6.18
N PHE A 106 2.85 -4.29 5.51
CA PHE A 106 3.42 -5.62 5.26
C PHE A 106 3.77 -6.36 6.54
N VAL A 107 4.37 -5.67 7.52
CA VAL A 107 4.72 -6.27 8.81
C VAL A 107 3.46 -6.81 9.49
N THR A 108 2.42 -5.98 9.61
CA THR A 108 1.13 -6.40 10.19
C THR A 108 0.52 -7.57 9.41
N MET A 109 0.51 -7.53 8.07
CA MET A 109 -0.06 -8.64 7.27
C MET A 109 0.70 -9.95 7.44
N ILE A 110 2.04 -9.90 7.53
CA ILE A 110 2.89 -11.08 7.65
C ILE A 110 2.86 -11.65 9.07
N GLU A 111 2.87 -10.79 10.09
CA GLU A 111 2.96 -11.21 11.49
C GLU A 111 1.60 -11.62 12.06
N ASP A 112 0.55 -10.85 11.78
CA ASP A 112 -0.78 -11.09 12.36
C ASP A 112 -1.63 -12.04 11.50
N PHE A 113 -1.35 -12.10 10.18
CA PHE A 113 -2.14 -12.89 9.22
C PHE A 113 -1.30 -13.83 8.33
N PRO A 114 -0.31 -14.57 8.86
CA PRO A 114 0.55 -15.42 8.04
C PRO A 114 -0.22 -16.50 7.29
N HIS A 115 -1.31 -17.01 7.88
CA HIS A 115 -2.17 -18.05 7.31
C HIS A 115 -2.97 -17.62 6.06
N PHE A 116 -2.97 -16.32 5.72
CA PHE A 116 -3.54 -15.84 4.46
C PHE A 116 -2.62 -16.05 3.27
N PHE A 117 -1.34 -16.32 3.50
CA PHE A 117 -0.32 -16.40 2.48
C PHE A 117 0.33 -17.78 2.47
N THR A 118 0.82 -18.18 1.32
CA THR A 118 1.71 -19.33 1.16
C THR A 118 3.12 -18.98 1.62
N GLU A 119 3.91 -19.98 2.00
CA GLU A 119 5.32 -19.79 2.36
C GLU A 119 6.13 -19.08 1.25
N LYS A 120 5.78 -19.33 -0.01
CA LYS A 120 6.41 -18.67 -1.16
C LYS A 120 6.10 -17.17 -1.19
N GLU A 121 4.85 -16.79 -0.93
CA GLU A 121 4.42 -15.38 -0.87
C GLU A 121 5.05 -14.67 0.32
N LEU A 122 5.08 -15.31 1.49
CA LEU A 122 5.74 -14.77 2.69
C LEU A 122 7.24 -14.59 2.46
N ALA A 123 7.92 -15.56 1.86
CA ALA A 123 9.34 -15.45 1.52
C ALA A 123 9.61 -14.29 0.55
N LYS A 124 8.76 -14.13 -0.47
CA LYS A 124 8.84 -13.01 -1.42
C LYS A 124 8.64 -11.66 -0.70
N ALA A 125 7.61 -11.54 0.12
CA ALA A 125 7.32 -10.31 0.87
C ALA A 125 8.46 -9.96 1.84
N ARG A 126 8.99 -10.93 2.59
CA ARG A 126 10.16 -10.75 3.48
C ARG A 126 11.42 -10.33 2.71
N SER A 127 11.67 -10.94 1.55
CA SER A 127 12.80 -10.55 0.70
C SER A 127 12.68 -9.10 0.23
N ILE A 128 11.47 -8.66 -0.10
CA ILE A 128 11.21 -7.28 -0.54
C ILE A 128 11.34 -6.31 0.64
N LEU A 129 10.79 -6.66 1.81
CA LEU A 129 10.97 -5.89 3.04
C LEU A 129 12.44 -5.66 3.37
N LYS A 130 13.24 -6.73 3.32
CA LYS A 130 14.69 -6.63 3.53
C LYS A 130 15.34 -5.65 2.55
N LYS A 131 15.01 -5.75 1.26
CA LYS A 131 15.58 -4.87 0.22
C LYS A 131 15.20 -3.41 0.44
N GLY A 132 13.92 -3.13 0.66
CA GLY A 132 13.45 -1.75 0.84
C GLY A 132 14.00 -1.11 2.12
N VAL A 133 14.08 -1.86 3.24
CA VAL A 133 14.74 -1.39 4.46
C VAL A 133 16.22 -1.07 4.21
N LEU A 134 16.95 -1.97 3.53
CA LEU A 134 18.35 -1.72 3.17
C LEU A 134 18.51 -0.51 2.24
N TYR A 135 17.58 -0.30 1.31
CA TYR A 135 17.55 0.88 0.46
C TYR A 135 17.36 2.15 1.29
N SER A 136 16.35 2.20 2.17
CA SER A 136 16.07 3.37 3.02
C SER A 136 17.21 3.69 3.98
N LEU A 137 17.95 2.69 4.46
CA LEU A 137 19.16 2.90 5.27
C LEU A 137 20.35 3.43 4.44
N LYS A 138 20.47 3.01 3.18
CA LYS A 138 21.56 3.45 2.29
C LYS A 138 21.34 4.87 1.78
N TYR A 139 20.09 5.23 1.51
CA TYR A 139 19.70 6.53 0.97
C TYR A 139 18.81 7.23 2.00
N PRO A 140 19.38 7.78 3.08
CA PRO A 140 18.61 8.56 4.03
C PRO A 140 17.95 9.73 3.30
N GLU A 141 16.71 10.02 3.69
CA GLU A 141 15.94 11.12 3.14
C GLU A 141 16.66 12.45 3.42
N SER A 142 17.25 13.04 2.38
CA SER A 142 17.71 14.43 2.41
C SER A 142 16.50 15.33 2.19
N TYR A 143 15.62 15.44 3.20
CA TYR A 143 14.58 16.47 3.19
C TYR A 143 15.26 17.83 2.96
N ALA A 144 14.82 18.53 1.91
CA ALA A 144 15.27 19.84 1.44
C ALA A 144 16.42 19.86 0.43
N VAL A 145 16.06 19.87 -0.86
CA VAL A 145 16.59 20.90 -1.79
C VAL A 145 15.46 21.42 -2.68
N ILE A 146 14.55 20.57 -3.19
CA ILE A 146 13.31 21.00 -3.88
C ILE A 146 12.23 19.92 -3.68
N SER A 147 11.38 20.05 -2.66
CA SER A 147 10.18 19.18 -2.55
C SER A 147 9.01 19.85 -3.27
N ASN A 148 8.58 19.29 -4.40
CA ASN A 148 7.35 19.68 -5.10
C ASN A 148 6.07 19.46 -4.24
N HIS A 149 6.17 18.87 -3.05
CA HIS A 149 5.04 18.72 -2.13
C HIS A 149 4.40 20.08 -1.76
N ILE A 150 5.17 21.17 -1.66
CA ILE A 150 4.60 22.51 -1.39
C ILE A 150 3.77 23.03 -2.57
N ALA A 151 4.12 22.66 -3.82
CA ALA A 151 3.36 23.06 -5.00
C ALA A 151 2.09 22.21 -5.20
N HIS A 152 2.09 20.96 -4.73
CA HIS A 152 0.94 20.06 -4.83
C HIS A 152 -0.13 20.32 -3.76
N ASP A 153 0.26 20.78 -2.56
CA ASP A 153 -0.67 21.08 -1.47
C ASP A 153 -1.26 22.52 -1.53
N ALA A 154 -0.87 23.31 -2.54
CA ALA A 154 -1.31 24.68 -2.74
C ALA A 154 -2.57 24.85 -3.62
N TYR A 155 -3.22 23.75 -4.01
CA TYR A 155 -4.47 23.75 -4.80
C TYR A 155 -5.59 22.96 -4.13
#